data_AF-W1XSZ9-F1
#
_entry.id   AF-W1XSZ9-F1
#
_cell.length_a   1.000
_cell.length_b   1.000
_cell.length_c   1.000
_cell.angle_alpha   90.00
_cell.angle_beta   90.00
_cell.angle_gamma   90.00
#
_symmetry.space_group_name_H-M   'P 1'
#
loop_
_entity.id
_entity.type
_entity.pdbx_description
1 polymer ?
#
loop_
_entity_poly.entity_id
_entity_poly.type
_entity_poly.pdbx_seq_one_letter_code
_entity_poly.pdbx_strand_id
1 'polypeptide(L)' 'LKAAIERDFGSVDNFKAEFEKAAASRFGSGWAWLVLKGDKLAVVSTANQDSPLMGEAISGASGFPILGLDVWEHAYYLKF' A
#
# COMPACT_ATOMS: atom_id res chain seq x y z
N LEU A 1 -4.64 -3.29 15.99
CA LEU A 1 -4.62 -2.92 14.56
C LEU A 1 -5.95 -2.31 14.10
N LYS A 2 -7.09 -3.01 14.17
CA LYS A 2 -8.41 -2.47 13.72
C LYS A 2 -8.72 -1.05 14.23
N ALA A 3 -8.58 -0.80 15.53
CA ALA A 3 -8.82 0.53 16.10
C ALA A 3 -7.87 1.63 15.55
N ALA A 4 -6.64 1.29 15.17
CA ALA A 4 -5.72 2.24 14.54
C ALA A 4 -6.15 2.54 13.09
N ILE A 5 -6.66 1.53 12.38
CA ILE A 5 -7.28 1.72 11.05
C ILE A 5 -8.48 2.65 11.16
N GLU A 6 -9.39 2.39 12.10
CA GLU A 6 -10.56 3.24 12.33
C GLU A 6 -10.17 4.66 12.76
N ARG A 7 -9.09 4.82 13.55
CA ARG A 7 -8.54 6.12 13.92
C ARG A 7 -8.01 6.91 12.72
N ASP A 8 -7.22 6.28 11.85
CA ASP A 8 -6.48 6.99 10.80
C ASP A 8 -7.26 7.12 9.48
N PHE A 9 -8.18 6.18 9.20
CA PHE A 9 -9.00 6.17 7.98
C PHE A 9 -10.50 6.42 8.25
N GLY A 10 -10.91 6.51 9.51
CA GLY A 10 -12.31 6.71 9.93
C GLY A 10 -13.14 5.42 9.98
N SER A 11 -12.87 4.45 9.11
CA SER A 11 -13.49 3.12 9.13
C SER A 11 -12.62 2.10 8.39
N VAL A 12 -12.89 0.80 8.61
CA VAL A 12 -12.23 -0.26 7.82
C VAL A 12 -12.61 -0.18 6.34
N ASP A 13 -13.85 0.22 6.02
CA ASP A 13 -14.30 0.33 4.64
C ASP A 13 -13.62 1.48 3.90
N ASN A 14 -13.38 2.61 4.58
CA ASN A 14 -12.61 3.72 4.02
C ASN A 14 -11.16 3.30 3.73
N PHE A 15 -10.53 2.57 4.67
CA PHE A 15 -9.20 1.99 4.44
C PHE A 15 -9.19 1.06 3.21
N LYS A 16 -10.16 0.15 3.11
CA LYS A 16 -10.26 -0.76 1.96
C LYS A 16 -10.40 0.01 0.65
N ALA A 17 -11.28 1.02 0.60
CA ALA A 17 -11.48 1.84 -0.59
C ALA A 17 -10.19 2.59 -1.01
N GLU A 18 -9.45 3.13 -0.05
CA GLU A 18 -8.17 3.80 -0.32
C GLU A 18 -7.09 2.81 -0.79
N PHE A 19 -7.02 1.63 -0.16
CA PHE A 19 -6.08 0.57 -0.53
C PHE A 19 -6.38 -0.01 -1.92
N GLU A 20 -7.65 -0.30 -2.23
CA GLU A 20 -8.11 -0.73 -3.55
C GLU A 20 -7.79 0.31 -4.62
N LYS A 21 -8.02 1.60 -4.33
CA LYS A 21 -7.66 2.69 -5.24
C LYS A 21 -6.16 2.75 -5.50
N ALA A 22 -5.31 2.61 -4.48
CA ALA A 22 -3.87 2.64 -4.63
C ALA A 22 -3.34 1.44 -5.44
N ALA A 23 -3.93 0.26 -5.25
CA ALA A 23 -3.62 -0.94 -6.02
C ALA A 23 -4.04 -0.80 -7.49
N ALA A 24 -5.28 -0.37 -7.75
CA ALA A 24 -5.82 -0.24 -9.11
C ALA A 24 -5.17 0.91 -9.91
N SER A 25 -4.70 1.97 -9.25
CA SER A 25 -4.05 3.11 -9.91
C SER A 25 -2.54 2.97 -10.09
N ARG A 26 -1.93 1.90 -9.58
CA ARG A 26 -0.52 1.58 -9.87
C ARG A 26 -0.43 1.09 -11.32
N PHE A 27 -0.01 1.99 -12.20
CA PHE A 27 0.23 1.64 -13.61
C PHE A 27 1.54 0.84 -13.76
N GLY A 28 1.47 -0.28 -14.49
CA GLY A 28 2.58 -1.23 -14.63
C GLY A 28 2.81 -2.05 -13.36
N SER A 29 3.99 -2.66 -13.27
CA SER A 29 4.38 -3.50 -12.12
C SER A 29 4.60 -2.69 -10.85
N GLY A 30 4.17 -3.24 -9.71
CA GLY A 30 4.42 -2.63 -8.41
C GLY A 30 3.64 -3.26 -7.28
N TRP A 31 3.52 -2.50 -6.20
CA TRP A 31 2.89 -2.94 -4.96
C TRP A 31 2.03 -1.83 -4.36
N ALA A 32 0.94 -2.20 -3.68
CA ALA A 32 0.22 -1.32 -2.76
C ALA A 32 0.50 -1.74 -1.31
N TRP A 33 0.65 -0.77 -0.42
CA TRP A 33 1.10 -0.97 0.95
C TRP A 33 0.22 -0.24 1.95
N LEU A 34 -0.01 -0.89 3.09
CA LEU A 34 -0.37 -0.23 4.34
C LEU A 34 0.93 -0.06 5.14
N VAL A 35 1.30 1.17 5.44
CA VAL A 35 2.52 1.50 6.17
C VAL A 35 2.21 2.23 7.47
N LEU A 36 3.07 2.07 8.48
CA LEU A 36 3.16 2.96 9.63
C LEU A 36 4.20 4.04 9.34
N LYS A 37 3.77 5.29 9.19
CA LYS A 37 4.63 6.46 8.95
C LYS A 37 4.60 7.36 10.19
N GLY A 38 5.65 7.28 11.00
CA GLY A 38 5.60 7.81 12.38
C GLY A 38 4.61 6.99 13.21
N ASP A 39 3.62 7.65 13.81
CA ASP A 39 2.57 6.99 14.61
C ASP A 39 1.22 6.83 13.87
N LYS A 40 1.18 7.12 12.57
CA LYS A 40 -0.02 7.07 11.74
C LYS A 40 0.08 6.06 10.61
N LEU A 41 -1.03 5.38 10.34
CA LEU A 41 -1.19 4.53 9.19
C LEU A 41 -1.41 5.37 7.92
N ALA A 42 -0.87 4.90 6.80
CA ALA A 42 -1.07 5.47 5.48
C ALA A 42 -1.09 4.38 4.40
N VAL A 43 -1.79 4.64 3.30
CA VAL A 43 -1.71 3.83 2.09
C VAL A 43 -0.73 4.47 1.11
N VAL A 44 0.20 3.68 0.59
CA VAL A 44 1.17 4.10 -0.44
C VAL A 44 1.29 3.02 -1.51
N SER A 45 1.86 3.35 -2.68
CA SER A 45 2.24 2.35 -3.67
C SER A 45 3.63 2.62 -4.19
N THR A 46 4.35 1.58 -4.58
CA THR A 46 5.71 1.66 -5.10
C THR A 46 5.80 0.98 -6.47
N ALA A 47 6.76 1.40 -7.29
CA ALA A 47 7.02 0.79 -8.58
C ALA A 47 7.89 -0.47 -8.43
N ASN A 48 7.71 -1.43 -9.32
CA ASN A 48 8.56 -2.62 -9.43
C ASN A 48 8.73 -3.37 -8.09
N GLN A 49 9.97 -3.51 -7.60
CA GLN A 49 10.30 -4.15 -6.31
C GLN A 49 10.74 -3.14 -5.26
N ASP A 50 10.48 -1.85 -5.50
CA ASP A 50 10.78 -0.83 -4.52
C ASP A 50 9.93 -1.05 -3.27
N SER A 51 10.52 -0.82 -2.11
CA SER A 51 9.86 -0.97 -0.81
C SER A 51 9.79 0.39 -0.12
N PRO A 52 8.72 0.69 0.66
CA PRO A 52 8.68 1.88 1.50
C PRO A 52 9.87 2.00 2.48
N LEU A 53 10.53 0.88 2.80
CA LEU A 53 11.74 0.86 3.63
C LEU A 53 12.97 1.49 2.94
N MET A 54 12.96 1.61 1.62
CA MET A 54 14.03 2.26 0.85
C MET A 54 13.99 3.79 0.97
N GLY A 55 12.90 4.34 1.52
CA GLY A 55 12.72 5.77 1.74
C GLY A 55 12.23 6.53 0.52
N GLU A 56 11.77 7.77 0.75
CA GLU A 56 11.12 8.63 -0.26
C GLU A 56 12.05 8.91 -1.45
N ALA A 57 13.35 9.06 -1.20
CA ALA A 57 14.32 9.40 -2.24
C ALA A 57 14.51 8.29 -3.29
N ILE A 58 14.25 7.03 -2.93
CA ILE A 58 14.43 5.87 -3.81
C ILE A 58 13.07 5.36 -4.31
N SER A 59 12.15 5.11 -3.40
CA SER A 59 10.87 4.44 -3.71
C SER A 59 9.70 5.39 -3.95
N GLY A 60 9.87 6.69 -3.67
CA GLY A 60 8.75 7.66 -3.65
C GLY A 60 7.73 7.40 -2.54
N ALA A 61 8.06 6.54 -1.57
CA ALA A 61 7.26 6.26 -0.40
C ALA A 61 8.14 6.07 0.84
N SER A 62 7.54 6.14 2.03
CA SER A 62 8.21 5.83 3.29
C SER A 62 7.26 5.30 4.33
N GLY A 63 7.81 4.64 5.34
CA GLY A 63 7.10 4.06 6.47
C GLY A 63 7.44 2.59 6.64
N PHE A 64 7.10 2.03 7.79
CA PHE A 64 7.26 0.62 8.08
C PHE A 64 6.08 -0.16 7.47
N PRO A 65 6.30 -1.05 6.48
CA PRO A 65 5.23 -1.80 5.84
C PRO A 65 4.62 -2.84 6.79
N ILE A 66 3.29 -2.81 6.92
CA ILE A 66 2.51 -3.76 7.72
C ILE A 66 1.84 -4.82 6.84
N LEU A 67 1.32 -4.39 5.68
CA LEU A 67 0.65 -5.24 4.70
C LEU A 67 1.02 -4.76 3.29
N GLY A 68 1.23 -5.69 2.37
CA GLY A 68 1.48 -5.42 0.95
C GLY A 68 0.58 -6.27 0.05
N LEU A 69 0.22 -5.73 -1.10
CA LEU A 69 -0.45 -6.43 -2.20
C LEU A 69 0.43 -6.33 -3.45
N ASP A 70 0.86 -7.48 -3.97
CA ASP A 70 1.55 -7.59 -5.25
C ASP A 70 0.54 -7.32 -6.38
N VAL A 71 0.82 -6.31 -7.20
CA VAL A 71 0.02 -5.99 -8.40
C VAL A 71 0.80 -6.20 -9.69
N TRP A 72 1.91 -6.92 -9.64
CA TRP A 72 2.51 -7.49 -10.84
C TRP A 72 1.54 -8.49 -11.47
N GLU A 73 1.46 -8.50 -12.80
CA GLU A 73 0.52 -9.37 -13.52
C GLU A 73 0.68 -10.84 -13.10
N HIS A 74 1.90 -11.34 -12.87
CA HIS A 74 2.14 -12.72 -12.43
C HIS A 74 1.40 -13.12 -11.14
N ALA A 75 0.98 -12.15 -10.32
CA ALA A 75 0.26 -12.41 -9.07
C ALA A 75 -1.22 -12.79 -9.32
N TYR A 76 -1.80 -12.42 -10.46
CA TYR A 76 -3.23 -12.61 -10.72
C TYR A 76 -3.57 -13.14 -12.13
N TYR A 77 -2.67 -13.04 -13.11
CA TYR A 77 -2.95 -13.23 -14.54
C TYR A 77 -3.59 -14.58 -14.92
N LEU A 78 -3.24 -15.67 -14.23
CA LEU A 78 -3.78 -16.98 -14.58
C LEU A 78 -5.27 -17.13 -14.27
N LYS A 79 -5.82 -16.26 -13.41
CA LYS A 79 -7.21 -16.36 -12.93
C LYS A 79 -8.05 -15.13 -13.29
N PHE A 80 -7.45 -13.95 -13.30
CA PHE A 80 -8.10 -12.66 -13.55
C PHE A 80 -7.56 -12.05 -14.84
#